data_AF-A0A947NDK1-F1
#
_entry.id   AF-A0A947NDK1-F1
#
_cell.length_a   1.000
_cell.length_b   1.000
_cell.length_c   1.000
_cell.angle_alpha   90.00
_cell.angle_beta   90.00
_cell.angle_gamma   90.00
#
_symmetry.space_group_name_H-M   'P 1'
#
loop_
_entity.id
_entity.type
_entity.pdbx_description
1 polymer ?
#
loop_
_entity_poly.entity_id
_entity_poly.type
_entity_poly.pdbx_seq_one_letter_code
_entity_poly.pdbx_strand_id
1 'polypeptide(L)' 'MDLCFAFAVSEDNQFEKKHFGDADKYIIYKQDGNEIKLFSDEINIFKSLDEEIEHGSKKK' A
#
# COMPACT_ATOMS: atom_id res chain seq x y z
N MET A 1 -5.11 19.83 12.55
CA MET A 1 -5.09 18.38 12.26
C MET A 1 -4.50 18.24 10.88
N ASP A 2 -3.36 17.57 10.76
CA ASP A 2 -2.80 17.23 9.45
C ASP A 2 -3.41 15.90 9.01
N LEU A 3 -4.13 15.91 7.89
CA LEU A 3 -4.71 14.70 7.30
C LEU A 3 -3.73 14.12 6.29
N CYS A 4 -3.53 12.80 6.35
CA CYS A 4 -2.77 12.03 5.39
C CYS A 4 -3.65 10.94 4.79
N PHE A 5 -3.54 10.75 3.49
CA PHE A 5 -4.25 9.74 2.72
C PHE A 5 -3.22 8.82 2.07
N ALA A 6 -3.37 7.51 2.26
CA ALA A 6 -2.56 6.51 1.61
C ALA A 6 -3.44 5.69 0.66
N PHE A 7 -3.06 5.63 -0.61
CA PHE A 7 -3.77 4.89 -1.65
C PHE A 7 -2.95 3.69 -2.09
N ALA A 8 -3.53 2.50 -1.91
CA ALA A 8 -3.01 1.24 -2.43
C ALA A 8 -3.20 1.18 -3.95
N VAL A 9 -2.09 1.11 -4.70
CA VAL A 9 -2.11 1.07 -6.17
C VAL A 9 -1.15 0.02 -6.73
N SER A 10 -1.39 -0.35 -7.98
CA SER A 10 -0.48 -1.15 -8.79
C SER A 10 0.69 -0.32 -9.35
N GLU A 11 1.64 -0.98 -10.01
CA GLU A 11 2.75 -0.31 -10.72
C GLU A 11 2.26 0.76 -11.73
N ASP A 12 1.12 0.52 -12.39
CA ASP A 12 0.48 1.44 -13.35
C ASP A 12 -0.34 2.57 -12.70
N ASN A 13 -0.24 2.77 -11.37
CA ASN A 13 -1.04 3.72 -10.60
C ASN A 13 -2.56 3.48 -10.64
N GLN A 14 -3.01 2.24 -10.91
CA GLN A 14 -4.42 1.89 -10.78
C GLN A 14 -4.71 1.43 -9.35
N PHE A 15 -5.90 1.74 -8.83
CA PHE A 15 -6.31 1.23 -7.52
C PHE A 15 -6.29 -0.28 -7.49
N GLU A 16 -5.69 -0.84 -6.44
CA GLU A 16 -5.56 -2.28 -6.33
C GLU A 16 -6.93 -2.91 -6.05
N LYS A 17 -7.27 -3.97 -6.80
CA LYS A 17 -8.65 -4.51 -6.83
C LYS A 17 -8.98 -5.42 -5.65
N LYS A 18 -7.97 -5.89 -4.93
CA LYS A 18 -8.11 -6.93 -3.90
C LYS A 18 -8.05 -6.37 -2.49
N HIS A 19 -6.86 -6.33 -1.91
CA HIS A 19 -6.62 -5.94 -0.53
C HIS A 19 -5.56 -4.86 -0.49
N PHE A 20 -5.67 -3.99 0.51
CA PHE A 20 -4.71 -2.90 0.70
C PHE A 20 -3.27 -3.41 0.83
N GLY A 21 -3.07 -4.55 1.52
CA GLY A 21 -1.76 -5.18 1.72
C GLY A 21 -1.14 -5.79 0.45
N ASP A 22 -1.92 -6.05 -0.59
CA ASP A 22 -1.46 -6.63 -1.86
C ASP A 22 -0.99 -5.58 -2.88
N ALA A 23 -1.06 -4.29 -2.53
CA ALA A 23 -0.66 -3.21 -3.42
C ALA A 23 0.81 -3.31 -3.80
N ASP A 24 1.16 -2.98 -5.05
CA ASP A 24 2.57 -2.85 -5.47
C ASP A 24 3.24 -1.68 -4.77
N LYS A 25 2.49 -0.60 -4.57
CA LYS A 25 2.96 0.63 -3.94
C LYS A 25 1.84 1.45 -3.34
N TYR A 26 2.23 2.41 -2.51
CA TYR A 26 1.34 3.32 -1.81
C TYR A 26 1.65 4.76 -2.22
N ILE A 27 0.63 5.46 -2.71
CA ILE A 27 0.72 6.89 -2.99
C ILE A 27 0.19 7.64 -1.78
N ILE A 28 1.04 8.46 -1.17
CA ILE A 28 0.73 9.23 0.03
C ILE A 28 0.46 10.68 -0.35
N TYR A 29 -0.71 11.18 0.04
CA TYR A 29 -1.08 12.58 -0.06
C TYR A 29 -1.22 13.19 1.33
N LYS A 30 -0.82 14.45 1.46
CA LYS A 30 -0.98 15.22 2.69
C LYS A 30 -1.86 16.43 2.42
N GLN A 31 -2.77 16.71 3.35
CA GLN A 31 -3.54 17.93 3.34
C GLN A 31 -2.70 19.09 3.91
N ASP A 32 -2.57 20.14 3.12
CA ASP A 32 -1.91 21.40 3.47
C ASP A 32 -2.94 22.52 3.35
N GLY A 33 -3.54 22.89 4.49
CA GLY A 33 -4.69 23.79 4.52
C GLY A 33 -5.93 23.18 3.81
N ASN A 34 -6.32 23.78 2.69
CA ASN A 34 -7.45 23.30 1.86
C ASN A 34 -7.00 22.50 0.62
N GLU A 35 -5.69 22.30 0.44
CA GLU A 35 -5.14 21.61 -0.71
C GLU A 35 -4.67 20.20 -0.32
N ILE A 36 -4.90 19.23 -1.20
CA ILE A 36 -4.34 17.88 -1.07
C ILE A 36 -3.16 17.80 -2.02
N LYS A 37 -1.95 17.62 -1.47
CA LYS A 37 -0.69 17.60 -2.22
C LYS A 37 -0.09 16.20 -2.16
N LEU A 38 0.47 15.75 -3.28
CA LEU A 38 1.25 14.51 -3.32
C LEU A 38 2.46 14.68 -2.41
N PHE A 39 2.66 13.72 -1.51
CA PHE A 39 3.74 13.77 -0.52
C PHE A 39 4.84 12.75 -0.83
N SER A 40 4.48 11.47 -1.06
CA SER A 40 5.43 10.42 -1.41
C SER A 40 4.79 9.29 -2.21
N ASP A 41 5.61 8.46 -2.84
CA ASP A 41 5.28 7.18 -3.46
C ASP A 41 6.22 6.12 -2.85
N GLU A 42 5.64 5.12 -2.20
CA GLU A 42 6.39 4.11 -1.44
C GLU A 42 6.08 2.71 -1.98
N ILE A 43 7.10 1.98 -2.44
CA ILE A 43 6.95 0.59 -2.90
C ILE A 43 6.63 -0.32 -1.70
N ASN A 44 5.68 -1.24 -1.88
CA ASN A 44 5.32 -2.21 -0.85
C ASN A 44 6.34 -3.36 -0.79
N ILE A 45 7.43 -3.14 -0.04
CA ILE A 45 8.47 -4.17 0.17
C ILE A 45 7.97 -5.41 0.90
N PHE A 46 6.79 -5.36 1.52
CA PHE A 46 6.19 -6.47 2.26
C PHE A 46 5.24 -7.31 1.40
N LYS A 47 4.94 -6.89 0.16
CA LYS A 47 4.04 -7.61 -0.74
C LYS A 47 4.51 -9.06 -0.96
N SER A 48 5.80 -9.26 -1.18
CA SER A 48 6.40 -10.58 -1.37
C SER A 48 6.66 -11.35 -0.06
N LEU A 49 6.53 -10.68 1.09
CA LEU A 49 6.79 -11.27 2.40
C LEU A 49 5.62 -12.18 2.84
N ASP A 50 4.40 -11.89 2.38
CA ASP A 50 3.22 -12.74 2.63
C ASP A 50 3.22 -14.02 1.77
N GLU A 51 3.86 -14.02 0.59
CA GLU A 51 3.94 -15.21 -0.27
C GLU A 51 4.86 -16.31 0.28
N GLU A 52 5.82 -15.98 1.17
CA GLU A 52 6.70 -16.97 1.79
C GLU A 52 6.14 -17.61 3.08
N ILE A 53 4.97 -17.18 3.57
CA ILE A 53 4.38 -17.67 4.83
C ILE A 53 3.20 -18.63 4.59
N GLU A 54 3.13 -19.30 3.44
CA GLU A 54 2.17 -20.41 3.20
C GLU A 54 2.71 -21.81 3.60
N HIS A 55 3.66 -21.88 4.53
CA HIS A 55 4.15 -23.15 5.10
C HIS A 55 4.01 -23.24 6.63
N GLY A 56 2.90 -22.72 7.14
CA GLY A 56 2.42 -22.97 8.50
C GLY A 56 1.88 -24.40 8.70
N SER A 57 2.78 -25.34 9.00
CA SER A 57 2.55 -26.62 9.68
C SER A 57 1.63 -27.67 9.01
N LYS A 58 2.24 -28.65 8.32
CA LYS A 58 1.66 -30.01 8.26
C LYS A 58 1.60 -30.55 9.69
N LYS A 59 0.44 -30.47 10.34
CA LYS A 59 0.13 -31.29 11.52
C LYS A 59 0.44 -32.75 11.17
N LYS A 60 1.41 -33.33 11.86
CA LYS A 60 1.54 -34.78 12.06
C LYS A 60 1.62 -35.02 13.56
#